data_AF-A0AAJ0DSB6-F1
#
_entry.id   AF-A0AAJ0DSB6-F1
#
_cell.length_a   1.000
_cell.length_b   1.000
_cell.length_c   1.000
_cell.angle_alpha   90.00
_cell.angle_beta   90.00
_cell.angle_gamma   90.00
#
_symmetry.space_group_name_H-M   'P 1'
#
loop_
_entity.id
_entity.type
_entity.pdbx_description
1 polymer ?
#
loop_
_entity_poly.entity_id
_entity_poly.type
_entity_poly.pdbx_seq_one_letter_code
_entity_poly.pdbx_strand_id
1 'polypeptide(L)'
;MTASKDLFTTLWLLGTLLTVPGVYGQLECAIEDPSGLQWDVFYGPRYNLVSQFCKQQSQDEANSLSWKVDINGNELSPLQDRSPPVTPSTYKEYGVQLSWTPQASFVTGSCSRSCAKTYQDTAQSYCGHTGGEGNSMAKNGTWDIGCGRYSWSITEVNHSPPTTASEPSQPHCTSTPSCQVATDMWCSSVLHQS
;
A
#
# COMPACT_ATOMS: atom_id res chain seq x y z
N MET A 1 15.90 81.40 12.15
CA MET A 1 15.80 80.61 10.92
C MET A 1 15.63 79.14 11.30
N THR A 2 14.54 78.51 10.83
CA THR A 2 14.31 77.05 10.58
C THR A 2 14.68 76.04 11.69
N ALA A 3 13.75 75.37 12.39
CA ALA A 3 12.79 74.31 11.99
C ALA A 3 13.41 72.93 11.70
N SER A 4 12.96 71.91 12.45
CA SER A 4 12.75 70.46 12.17
C SER A 4 13.25 69.62 13.37
N LYS A 5 12.44 69.08 14.28
CA LYS A 5 11.37 68.05 14.17
C LYS A 5 11.83 66.74 13.53
N ASP A 6 11.72 65.69 14.35
CA ASP A 6 11.31 64.32 14.08
C ASP A 6 12.08 63.50 13.02
N LEU A 7 12.57 62.32 13.39
CA LEU A 7 11.84 61.07 13.11
C LEU A 7 12.51 59.86 13.79
N PHE A 8 11.67 59.13 14.53
CA PHE A 8 11.73 57.69 14.76
C PHE A 8 12.38 56.95 13.60
N THR A 9 13.19 55.91 13.86
CA THR A 9 12.84 54.58 13.38
C THR A 9 13.52 53.50 14.22
N THR A 10 12.66 52.78 14.93
CA THR A 10 12.85 51.48 15.56
C THR A 10 13.59 50.51 14.65
N LEU A 11 14.68 49.94 15.20
CA LEU A 11 15.45 48.88 14.59
C LEU A 11 14.62 47.59 14.59
N TRP A 12 13.83 47.38 13.53
CA TRP A 12 13.21 46.08 13.28
C TRP A 12 14.31 45.10 12.91
N LEU A 13 14.70 44.26 13.87
CA LEU A 13 15.35 42.98 13.62
C LEU A 13 14.35 42.11 12.84
N LEU A 14 14.33 42.28 11.52
CA LEU A 14 13.83 41.26 10.60
C LEU A 14 14.76 40.06 10.75
N GLY A 15 14.38 39.15 11.65
CA GLY A 15 14.85 37.77 11.63
C GLY A 15 14.30 37.10 10.38
N THR A 16 14.93 37.39 9.24
CA THR A 16 14.65 36.71 7.99
C THR A 16 15.06 35.25 8.20
N LEU A 17 14.06 34.39 8.39
CA LEU A 17 14.24 32.94 8.32
C LEU A 17 14.80 32.64 6.92
N LEU A 18 16.11 32.42 6.84
CA LEU A 18 16.75 31.89 5.63
C LEU A 18 16.24 30.45 5.48
N THR A 19 15.13 30.27 4.76
CA THR A 19 14.79 28.97 4.19
C THR A 19 15.83 28.66 3.14
N VAL A 20 16.81 27.84 3.48
CA VAL A 20 17.82 27.34 2.55
C VAL A 20 17.08 26.47 1.51
N PRO A 21 17.01 26.87 0.23
CA PRO A 21 16.49 25.99 -0.81
C PRO A 21 17.55 24.92 -1.06
N GLY A 22 17.28 23.66 -0.69
CA GLY A 22 18.18 22.57 -1.04
C GLY A 22 18.27 21.40 -0.06
N VAL A 23 17.58 21.42 1.08
CA VAL A 23 17.45 20.20 1.89
C VAL A 23 16.25 19.42 1.36
N TYR A 24 16.51 18.55 0.37
CA TYR A 24 15.59 17.45 0.09
C TYR A 24 15.29 16.76 1.42
N GLY A 25 14.00 16.61 1.74
CA GLY A 25 13.62 15.95 2.98
C GLY A 25 14.19 14.54 3.02
N GLN A 26 14.53 14.11 4.23
CA GLN A 26 15.05 12.78 4.44
C GLN A 26 13.99 11.75 4.03
N LEU A 27 14.41 10.68 3.36
CA LEU A 27 13.57 9.51 3.16
C LEU A 27 13.27 8.90 4.54
N GLU A 28 12.01 8.64 4.85
CA GLU A 28 11.59 8.05 6.13
C GLU A 28 10.73 6.81 5.86
N CYS A 29 10.97 5.72 6.59
CA CYS A 29 10.19 4.50 6.46
C CYS A 29 10.28 3.61 7.72
N ALA A 30 9.26 2.79 7.92
CA ALA A 30 9.17 1.85 9.04
C ALA A 30 10.00 0.58 8.77
N ILE A 31 11.33 0.66 8.92
CA ILE A 31 12.24 -0.47 8.63
C ILE A 31 12.04 -1.70 9.54
N GLU A 32 11.54 -1.46 10.76
CA GLU A 32 11.21 -2.51 11.74
C GLU A 32 9.89 -3.22 11.42
N ASP A 33 9.15 -2.73 10.42
CA ASP A 33 7.88 -3.30 9.98
C ASP A 33 7.95 -3.64 8.48
N PRO A 34 8.73 -4.68 8.11
CA PRO A 34 8.80 -5.15 6.74
C PRO A 34 7.44 -5.68 6.29
N SER A 35 7.05 -5.37 5.06
CA SER A 35 5.89 -6.00 4.42
C SER A 35 6.26 -7.37 3.85
N GLY A 36 5.24 -8.18 3.54
CA GLY A 36 5.43 -9.37 2.71
C GLY A 36 5.53 -9.08 1.21
N LEU A 37 5.60 -7.80 0.80
CA LEU A 37 5.72 -7.38 -0.60
C LEU A 37 7.20 -7.15 -0.94
N GLN A 38 7.64 -7.72 -2.05
CA GLN A 38 9.01 -7.53 -2.53
C GLN A 38 9.20 -6.10 -3.09
N TRP A 39 10.39 -5.54 -2.89
CA TRP A 39 10.68 -4.17 -3.33
C TRP A 39 10.60 -3.99 -4.85
N ASP A 40 10.91 -5.03 -5.63
CA ASP A 40 10.96 -4.98 -7.09
C ASP A 40 9.57 -4.84 -7.72
N VAL A 41 8.50 -5.14 -6.98
CA VAL A 41 7.10 -4.91 -7.42
C VAL A 41 6.82 -3.42 -7.66
N PHE A 42 7.57 -2.51 -7.01
CA PHE A 42 7.36 -1.07 -7.17
C PHE A 42 7.72 -0.56 -8.57
N TYR A 43 8.71 -1.15 -9.23
CA TYR A 43 9.24 -0.62 -10.50
C TYR A 43 9.74 -1.67 -11.49
N GLY A 44 9.49 -2.95 -11.22
CA GLY A 44 10.01 -4.08 -11.97
C GLY A 44 9.39 -4.25 -13.37
N PRO A 45 9.99 -5.12 -14.20
CA PRO A 45 9.47 -5.42 -15.55
C PRO A 45 8.25 -6.35 -15.51
N ARG A 46 8.09 -7.14 -14.44
CA ARG A 46 6.96 -8.05 -14.26
C ARG A 46 5.75 -7.36 -13.61
N TYR A 47 6.04 -6.54 -12.61
CA TYR A 47 5.05 -5.76 -11.87
C TYR A 47 5.57 -4.35 -11.70
N ASN A 48 4.70 -3.37 -11.90
CA ASN A 48 5.03 -1.97 -11.76
C ASN A 48 3.85 -1.24 -11.12
N LEU A 49 3.75 -1.37 -9.79
CA LEU A 49 2.60 -0.90 -9.04
C LEU A 49 2.41 0.62 -9.11
N VAL A 50 3.49 1.38 -9.35
CA VAL A 50 3.43 2.85 -9.38
C VAL A 50 3.11 3.42 -10.76
N SER A 51 3.09 2.60 -11.80
CA SER A 51 3.02 3.04 -13.20
C SER A 51 1.85 3.99 -13.51
N GLN A 52 0.61 3.56 -13.25
CA GLN A 52 -0.59 4.34 -13.58
C GLN A 52 -0.74 5.55 -12.65
N PHE A 53 -0.43 5.39 -11.35
CA PHE A 53 -0.41 6.49 -10.40
C PHE A 53 0.56 7.59 -10.87
N CYS A 54 1.78 7.21 -11.27
CA CYS A 54 2.79 8.16 -11.75
C CYS A 54 2.44 8.78 -13.10
N LYS A 55 1.74 8.04 -13.98
CA LYS A 55 1.21 8.60 -15.22
C LYS A 55 0.20 9.72 -14.91
N GLN A 56 -0.75 9.48 -14.00
CA GLN A 56 -1.71 10.50 -13.60
C GLN A 56 -1.04 11.67 -12.90
N GLN A 57 -0.10 11.41 -11.99
CA GLN A 57 0.62 12.47 -11.29
C GLN A 57 1.40 13.38 -12.25
N SER A 58 2.01 12.83 -13.30
CA SER A 58 2.72 13.63 -14.30
C SER A 58 1.82 14.53 -15.15
N GLN A 59 0.52 14.22 -15.22
CA GLN A 59 -0.48 15.04 -15.92
C GLN A 59 -1.06 16.14 -15.03
N ASP A 60 -0.95 15.97 -13.71
CA ASP A 60 -1.59 16.86 -12.72
C ASP A 60 -0.70 17.08 -11.49
N GLU A 61 0.54 17.52 -11.73
CA GLU A 61 1.57 17.60 -10.68
C GLU A 61 1.23 18.61 -9.58
N ALA A 62 0.43 19.63 -9.89
CA ALA A 62 0.09 20.71 -8.98
C ALA A 62 -1.01 20.35 -7.99
N ASN A 63 -1.69 19.22 -8.17
CA ASN A 63 -2.73 18.76 -7.29
C ASN A 63 -2.29 17.53 -6.49
N SER A 64 -2.89 17.38 -5.31
CA SER A 64 -2.66 16.18 -4.51
C SER A 64 -3.32 14.97 -5.18
N LEU A 65 -2.62 13.83 -5.18
CA LEU A 65 -3.12 12.58 -5.74
C LEU A 65 -2.99 11.47 -4.70
N SER A 66 -4.00 10.62 -4.58
CA SER A 66 -4.00 9.52 -3.62
C SER A 66 -4.77 8.33 -4.16
N TRP A 67 -4.07 7.23 -4.48
CA TRP A 67 -4.66 6.02 -5.03
C TRP A 67 -4.37 4.83 -4.14
N LYS A 68 -5.35 3.96 -3.96
CA LYS A 68 -5.10 2.60 -3.49
C LYS A 68 -4.95 1.72 -4.73
N VAL A 69 -3.87 0.95 -4.84
CA VAL A 69 -3.58 0.12 -6.01
C VAL A 69 -3.35 -1.33 -5.63
N ASP A 70 -3.55 -2.23 -6.58
CA ASP A 70 -3.05 -3.61 -6.51
C ASP A 70 -1.56 -3.70 -6.90
N ILE A 71 -0.98 -4.90 -6.85
CA ILE A 71 0.42 -5.14 -7.26
C ILE A 71 0.69 -4.89 -8.75
N ASN A 72 -0.35 -4.84 -9.57
CA ASN A 72 -0.26 -4.56 -11.00
C ASN A 72 -0.35 -3.05 -11.29
N GLY A 73 -0.62 -2.23 -10.27
CA GLY A 73 -0.81 -0.78 -10.39
C GLY A 73 -2.21 -0.37 -10.85
N ASN A 74 -3.18 -1.28 -10.80
CA ASN A 74 -4.58 -0.95 -11.05
C ASN A 74 -5.16 -0.24 -9.83
N GLU A 75 -5.84 0.88 -10.04
CA GLU A 75 -6.55 1.57 -8.97
C GLU A 75 -7.69 0.69 -8.45
N LEU A 76 -7.66 0.43 -7.15
CA LEU A 76 -8.73 -0.23 -6.41
C LEU A 76 -9.79 0.82 -6.11
N SER A 77 -10.97 0.66 -6.71
CA SER A 77 -12.13 1.45 -6.32
C SER A 77 -12.40 1.26 -4.82
N PRO A 78 -12.79 2.31 -4.08
CA PRO A 78 -13.33 2.13 -2.74
C PRO A 78 -14.53 1.20 -2.88
N LEU A 79 -14.39 -0.03 -2.38
CA LEU A 79 -15.35 -1.11 -2.61
C LEU A 79 -16.76 -0.62 -2.28
N GLN A 80 -17.66 -0.57 -3.28
CA GLN A 80 -19.07 -0.83 -3.00
C GLN A 80 -19.16 -2.30 -2.59
N ASP A 81 -19.79 -2.56 -1.44
CA ASP A 81 -20.04 -3.90 -0.93
C ASP A 81 -20.53 -4.80 -2.07
N ARG A 82 -19.75 -5.85 -2.40
CA ARG A 82 -20.18 -6.85 -3.37
C ARG A 82 -21.04 -7.90 -2.68
N SER A 83 -22.18 -8.21 -3.28
CA SER A 83 -22.96 -9.41 -2.96
C SER A 83 -22.23 -10.69 -3.43
N PRO A 84 -22.33 -11.82 -2.70
CA PRO A 84 -21.57 -13.06 -2.96
C PRO A 84 -21.89 -13.76 -4.30
N PRO A 85 -21.01 -14.65 -4.83
CA PRO A 85 -19.80 -15.20 -4.20
C PRO A 85 -18.49 -14.70 -4.83
N VAL A 86 -17.50 -14.44 -3.97
CA VAL A 86 -16.10 -14.23 -4.36
C VAL A 86 -15.37 -15.56 -4.23
N THR A 87 -14.80 -16.07 -5.33
CA THR A 87 -13.94 -17.25 -5.31
C THR A 87 -12.61 -16.90 -4.64
N PRO A 88 -12.21 -17.59 -3.56
CA PRO A 88 -10.93 -17.36 -2.90
C PRO A 88 -9.84 -18.20 -3.56
N SER A 89 -8.87 -17.57 -4.22
CA SER A 89 -7.49 -18.07 -4.45
C SER A 89 -6.82 -17.19 -5.50
N THR A 90 -5.62 -16.63 -5.33
CA THR A 90 -4.42 -17.38 -4.94
C THR A 90 -3.27 -16.48 -4.47
N TYR A 91 -3.50 -15.21 -4.14
CA TYR A 91 -2.46 -14.33 -3.60
C TYR A 91 -3.06 -13.52 -2.45
N LYS A 92 -2.28 -13.28 -1.39
CA LYS A 92 -2.60 -12.21 -0.43
C LYS A 92 -2.78 -10.96 -1.28
N GLU A 93 -4.02 -10.46 -1.38
CA GLU A 93 -4.24 -9.22 -2.10
C GLU A 93 -3.57 -8.12 -1.30
N TYR A 94 -2.48 -7.56 -1.83
CA TYR A 94 -1.88 -6.38 -1.26
C TYR A 94 -2.61 -5.17 -1.82
N GLY A 95 -3.11 -4.32 -0.91
CA GLY A 95 -3.54 -2.99 -1.25
C GLY A 95 -2.44 -2.00 -0.88
N VAL A 96 -1.91 -1.27 -1.86
CA VAL A 96 -0.88 -0.25 -1.62
C VAL A 96 -1.51 1.13 -1.79
N GLN A 97 -1.55 1.91 -0.72
CA GLN A 97 -1.90 3.32 -0.81
C GLN A 97 -0.67 4.09 -1.26
N LEU A 98 -0.76 4.77 -2.39
CA LEU A 98 0.21 5.73 -2.89
C LEU A 98 -0.35 7.14 -2.73
N SER A 99 0.50 8.10 -2.40
CA SER A 99 0.10 9.51 -2.39
C SER A 99 1.19 10.45 -2.85
N TRP A 100 0.75 11.59 -3.37
CA TRP A 100 1.53 12.75 -3.76
C TRP A 100 0.89 13.98 -3.12
N THR A 101 1.71 14.80 -2.49
CA THR A 101 1.30 16.11 -1.96
C THR A 101 2.30 17.15 -2.45
N PRO A 102 1.91 18.05 -3.37
CA PRO A 102 2.80 19.12 -3.81
C PRO A 102 3.03 20.12 -2.66
N GLN A 103 4.16 20.82 -2.69
CA GLN A 103 4.38 21.93 -1.77
C GLN A 103 3.43 23.10 -2.05
N ALA A 104 3.18 23.95 -1.05
CA ALA A 104 2.26 25.07 -1.17
C ALA A 104 2.62 26.05 -2.31
N SER A 105 3.93 26.17 -2.63
CA SER A 105 4.47 27.02 -3.69
C SER A 105 4.82 26.25 -4.97
N PHE A 106 4.20 25.09 -5.18
CA PHE A 106 4.52 24.23 -6.33
C PHE A 106 4.24 24.93 -7.67
N VAL A 107 5.18 24.75 -8.60
CA VAL A 107 5.06 25.18 -9.99
C VAL A 107 5.18 23.95 -10.88
N THR A 108 4.24 23.74 -11.80
CA THR A 108 4.25 22.59 -12.73
C THR A 108 5.57 22.52 -13.50
N GLY A 109 6.17 21.33 -13.57
CA GLY A 109 7.47 21.12 -14.22
C GLY A 109 8.69 21.60 -13.43
N SER A 110 8.51 22.10 -12.19
CA SER A 110 9.64 22.51 -11.33
C SER A 110 10.31 21.35 -10.60
N CYS A 111 9.67 20.18 -10.50
CA CYS A 111 10.27 19.00 -9.89
C CYS A 111 11.40 18.43 -10.75
N SER A 112 12.60 18.37 -10.18
CA SER A 112 13.76 17.71 -10.81
C SER A 112 13.66 16.18 -10.87
N ARG A 113 12.86 15.56 -9.99
CA ARG A 113 12.68 14.10 -9.92
C ARG A 113 11.25 13.73 -10.32
N SER A 114 11.13 12.70 -11.16
CA SER A 114 9.83 12.17 -11.55
C SER A 114 9.27 11.22 -10.49
N CYS A 115 7.94 11.03 -10.51
CA CYS A 115 7.25 10.06 -9.65
C CYS A 115 7.84 8.66 -9.74
N ALA A 116 7.98 8.13 -10.97
CA ALA A 116 8.46 6.76 -11.18
C ALA A 116 9.89 6.57 -10.67
N LYS A 117 10.77 7.55 -10.93
CA LYS A 117 12.16 7.49 -10.45
C LYS A 117 12.24 7.60 -8.93
N THR A 118 11.36 8.40 -8.31
CA THR A 118 11.34 8.55 -6.86
C THR A 118 10.95 7.25 -6.18
N TYR A 119 9.86 6.59 -6.61
CA TYR A 119 9.49 5.28 -6.04
C TYR A 119 10.48 4.17 -6.35
N GLN A 120 11.13 4.20 -7.53
CA GLN A 120 12.24 3.30 -7.83
C GLN A 120 13.39 3.50 -6.83
N ASP A 121 13.79 4.74 -6.59
CA ASP A 121 14.89 5.06 -5.66
C ASP A 121 14.52 4.70 -4.22
N THR A 122 13.26 4.87 -3.82
CA THR A 122 12.75 4.40 -2.53
C THR A 122 12.89 2.88 -2.42
N ALA A 123 12.46 2.13 -3.43
CA ALA A 123 12.52 0.66 -3.44
C ALA A 123 13.95 0.12 -3.53
N GLN A 124 14.90 0.87 -4.11
CA GLN A 124 16.33 0.51 -4.12
C GLN A 124 17.08 0.95 -2.86
N SER A 125 16.45 1.75 -2.00
CA SER A 125 17.05 2.23 -0.76
C SER A 125 16.92 1.19 0.36
N TYR A 126 17.43 1.54 1.54
CA TYR A 126 17.22 0.75 2.75
C TYR A 126 15.74 0.49 3.07
N CYS A 127 14.80 1.31 2.57
CA CYS A 127 13.37 1.08 2.71
C CYS A 127 12.84 -0.10 1.89
N GLY A 128 13.50 -0.48 0.79
CA GLY A 128 13.16 -1.67 0.01
C GLY A 128 13.95 -2.92 0.39
N HIS A 129 14.95 -2.77 1.26
CA HIS A 129 15.84 -3.86 1.66
C HIS A 129 15.69 -4.20 3.14
N THR A 130 14.43 -4.35 3.57
CA THR A 130 14.06 -4.67 4.96
C THR A 130 13.77 -6.18 5.13
N GLY A 131 13.56 -6.60 6.38
CA GLY A 131 13.29 -8.00 6.73
C GLY A 131 14.55 -8.86 6.77
N GLY A 132 14.41 -10.12 7.22
CA GLY A 132 15.55 -11.03 7.46
C GLY A 132 16.35 -11.37 6.19
N GLU A 133 15.70 -11.37 5.03
CA GLU A 133 16.33 -11.63 3.73
C GLU A 133 16.69 -10.34 2.96
N GLY A 134 16.34 -9.16 3.47
CA GLY A 134 16.62 -7.88 2.81
C GLY A 134 15.90 -7.68 1.47
N ASN A 135 14.78 -8.37 1.25
CA ASN A 135 14.00 -8.33 0.00
C ASN A 135 12.61 -7.71 0.18
N SER A 136 12.26 -7.29 1.39
CA SER A 136 10.95 -6.73 1.70
C SER A 136 10.95 -5.22 1.66
N MET A 137 9.88 -4.65 1.11
CA MET A 137 9.59 -3.23 1.27
C MET A 137 9.09 -2.95 2.68
N ALA A 138 9.54 -1.86 3.32
CA ALA A 138 8.95 -1.32 4.53
C ALA A 138 7.45 -1.05 4.32
N LYS A 139 6.60 -1.39 5.29
CA LYS A 139 5.15 -1.26 5.12
C LYS A 139 4.70 0.15 4.81
N ASN A 140 5.38 1.16 5.33
CA ASN A 140 5.06 2.56 5.07
C ASN A 140 6.31 3.42 5.03
N GLY A 141 6.16 4.58 4.41
CA GLY A 141 7.18 5.62 4.41
C GLY A 141 6.81 6.80 3.55
N THR A 142 7.69 7.80 3.56
CA THR A 142 7.50 9.09 2.92
C THR A 142 8.82 9.67 2.47
N TRP A 143 8.80 10.42 1.36
CA TRP A 143 9.95 11.15 0.86
C TRP A 143 9.53 12.52 0.34
N ASP A 144 9.99 13.57 1.00
CA ASP A 144 9.91 14.94 0.48
C ASP A 144 11.07 15.19 -0.49
N ILE A 145 10.75 15.28 -1.77
CA ILE A 145 11.71 15.49 -2.85
C ILE A 145 11.93 16.99 -3.15
N GLY A 146 11.62 17.87 -2.20
CA GLY A 146 11.90 19.30 -2.27
C GLY A 146 10.91 20.13 -3.09
N CYS A 147 10.08 19.49 -3.91
CA CYS A 147 8.95 20.10 -4.62
C CYS A 147 7.60 19.51 -4.18
N GLY A 148 7.62 18.42 -3.40
CA GLY A 148 6.45 17.75 -2.87
C GLY A 148 6.85 16.43 -2.26
N ARG A 149 5.86 15.74 -1.72
CA ARG A 149 6.06 14.56 -0.89
C ARG A 149 5.32 13.36 -1.47
N TYR A 150 6.07 12.29 -1.71
CA TYR A 150 5.49 10.98 -2.00
C TYR A 150 5.39 10.16 -0.73
N SER A 151 4.35 9.34 -0.60
CA SER A 151 4.22 8.40 0.52
C SER A 151 3.59 7.09 0.07
N TRP A 152 3.91 6.00 0.78
CA TRP A 152 3.28 4.70 0.57
C TRP A 152 2.82 4.07 1.89
N SER A 153 1.79 3.23 1.80
CA SER A 153 1.35 2.36 2.89
C SER A 153 0.81 1.04 2.34
N ILE A 154 1.35 -0.08 2.80
CA ILE A 154 1.04 -1.42 2.32
C ILE A 154 0.12 -2.10 3.34
N THR A 155 -1.05 -2.52 2.88
CA THR A 155 -2.02 -3.28 3.66
C THR A 155 -2.14 -4.70 3.10
N GLU A 156 -1.96 -5.70 3.95
CA GLU A 156 -2.35 -7.08 3.62
C GLU A 156 -3.88 -7.17 3.71
N VAL A 157 -4.56 -7.41 2.59
CA VAL A 157 -6.00 -7.63 2.59
C VAL A 157 -6.25 -9.09 2.99
N ASN A 158 -6.39 -9.32 4.29
CA ASN A 158 -6.90 -10.59 4.80
C ASN A 158 -8.37 -10.69 4.41
N HIS A 159 -8.64 -11.48 3.37
CA HIS A 159 -9.96 -12.06 3.22
C HIS A 159 -10.09 -13.12 4.30
N SER A 160 -10.60 -12.74 5.48
CA SER A 160 -11.12 -13.74 6.40
C SER A 160 -12.10 -14.60 5.61
N PRO A 161 -11.97 -15.94 5.60
CA PRO A 161 -13.00 -16.77 4.99
C PRO A 161 -14.33 -16.38 5.64
N PRO A 162 -15.42 -16.23 4.87
CA PRO A 162 -16.71 -15.91 5.47
C PRO A 162 -16.98 -16.98 6.52
N THR A 163 -17.20 -16.54 7.77
CA THR A 163 -17.67 -17.40 8.85
C THR A 163 -18.88 -18.13 8.31
N THR A 164 -18.70 -19.40 7.96
CA THR A 164 -19.79 -20.26 7.54
C THR A 164 -20.68 -20.37 8.76
N ALA A 165 -21.79 -19.64 8.73
CA ALA A 165 -22.84 -19.77 9.72
C ALA A 165 -23.33 -21.22 9.68
N SER A 166 -23.25 -21.86 10.84
CA SER A 166 -24.03 -23.02 11.26
C SER A 166 -23.83 -24.31 10.45
N GLU A 167 -22.88 -25.10 10.95
CA GLU A 167 -22.97 -26.56 11.09
C GLU A 167 -24.36 -27.16 10.76
N PRO A 168 -24.46 -28.07 9.78
CA PRO A 168 -25.64 -28.90 9.61
C PRO A 168 -25.76 -29.80 10.85
N SER A 169 -26.87 -29.70 11.57
CA SER A 169 -27.20 -30.50 12.74
C SER A 169 -26.83 -31.97 12.52
N GLN A 170 -25.81 -32.47 13.23
CA GLN A 170 -25.59 -33.91 13.31
C GLN A 170 -26.88 -34.58 13.81
N PRO A 171 -27.43 -35.60 13.13
CA PRO A 171 -28.39 -36.46 13.77
C PRO A 171 -27.65 -37.19 14.91
N HIS A 172 -28.06 -36.86 16.13
CA HIS A 172 -27.61 -37.51 17.36
C HIS A 172 -27.94 -39.00 17.27
N CYS A 173 -26.94 -39.85 17.00
CA CYS A 173 -27.10 -41.30 17.14
C CYS A 173 -27.10 -41.63 18.63
N THR A 174 -28.25 -41.55 19.28
CA THR A 174 -28.48 -42.20 20.58
C THR A 174 -28.64 -43.69 20.36
N SER A 175 -27.70 -44.45 20.89
CA SER A 175 -27.69 -45.90 21.04
C SER A 175 -28.96 -46.43 21.70
N THR A 176 -29.69 -47.34 21.06
CA THR A 176 -30.44 -48.48 21.68
C THR A 176 -30.83 -49.48 20.57
N PRO A 177 -30.71 -50.82 20.79
CA PRO A 177 -30.87 -51.84 19.74
C PRO A 177 -32.29 -52.37 19.67
N SER A 178 -32.93 -52.37 18.50
CA SER A 178 -33.86 -53.41 18.04
C SER A 178 -34.46 -53.00 16.70
N CYS A 179 -34.05 -53.68 15.63
CA CYS A 179 -34.85 -54.06 14.46
C CYS A 179 -33.87 -54.69 13.46
N GLN A 180 -33.67 -56.00 13.59
CA GLN A 180 -33.01 -56.80 12.57
C GLN A 180 -33.93 -57.04 11.38
N VAL A 181 -33.28 -57.39 10.28
CA VAL A 181 -33.77 -58.12 9.10
C VAL A 181 -34.36 -57.27 7.97
N ALA A 182 -33.54 -57.00 6.95
CA ALA A 182 -33.72 -57.69 5.67
C ALA A 182 -32.51 -57.51 4.74
N THR A 183 -31.81 -58.63 4.56
CA THR A 183 -31.22 -59.14 3.29
C THR A 183 -30.07 -58.38 2.63
N ASP A 184 -28.87 -58.94 2.87
CA ASP A 184 -27.95 -59.48 1.86
C ASP A 184 -28.21 -59.10 0.39
N MET A 185 -27.19 -58.52 -0.26
CA MET A 185 -26.45 -59.17 -1.35
C MET A 185 -25.60 -58.17 -2.13
N TRP A 186 -24.29 -58.48 -2.18
CA TRP A 186 -23.37 -58.28 -3.31
C TRP A 186 -22.85 -56.85 -3.55
N CYS A 187 -21.56 -56.60 -3.79
CA CYS A 187 -20.41 -57.50 -3.90
C CYS A 187 -19.14 -56.65 -3.72
N SER A 188 -18.21 -57.16 -2.90
CA SER A 188 -16.79 -56.82 -2.92
C SER A 188 -16.17 -57.05 -4.30
N SER A 189 -15.07 -56.36 -4.62
CA SER A 189 -13.79 -56.93 -5.12
C SER A 189 -13.06 -56.00 -6.09
N VAL A 190 -12.12 -55.18 -5.59
CA VAL A 190 -10.83 -54.93 -6.27
C VAL A 190 -9.81 -54.56 -5.19
N LEU A 191 -9.08 -55.52 -4.63
CA LEU A 191 -7.76 -55.28 -4.02
C LEU A 191 -6.94 -56.58 -4.05
N HIS A 192 -5.73 -56.43 -4.59
CA HIS A 192 -4.56 -57.32 -4.56
C HIS A 192 -4.45 -58.50 -5.53
N GLN A 193 -3.62 -58.26 -6.57
CA GLN A 193 -2.79 -59.27 -7.23
C GLN A 193 -1.60 -59.61 -6.33
N SER A 194 -1.42 -60.90 -6.08
CA SER A 194 -0.13 -61.61 -5.96
C SER A 194 -0.40 -63.10 -5.91
#